data_AF-A0A936VRK0-F1
#
_entry.id   AF-A0A936VRK0-F1
#
_cell.length_a   1.000
_cell.length_b   1.000
_cell.length_c   1.000
_cell.angle_alpha   90.00
_cell.angle_beta   90.00
_cell.angle_gamma   90.00
#
_symmetry.space_group_name_H-M   'P 1'
#
loop_
_entity.id
_entity.type
_entity.pdbx_description
1 polymer ?
#
loop_
_entity_poly.entity_id
_entity_poly.type
_entity_poly.pdbx_seq_one_letter_code
_entity_poly.pdbx_strand_id
1 'polypeptide(L)'
;MAHTFYGSHVTRWRVDHEIKSDMVLVQDQNQVVFVAPNKSHEIYLKTRRGSGQHAADELFLSSHLILEDNDPRAAAARADDYLDQFLETLSVISSAFYRIKRRVMVADWTPGLTRRRVIIYKEFPNPHVPLFGLSQDLIDSVAKLSVNPIPLDVRLAMARWSQGVAATSSPEQFQYFWYALEILAEHLKPTIRVPSKCPHCTGDLYCQSCEKVPLHRPYPKQALQMLVQKHVGEDHARFFKIMDEARNRLLHGEDRKVIERELHVEWEALSDDLGKLTWMVWLNTLRQITADGSPDRVTLEFLQTNTFVHYHVEMGTEGEFGAHHADPANPLIDEFQPNLEIKMIVNEHEKKGQQSKAT
;
A
#
# COMPACT_ATOMS: atom_id res chain seq x y z
N MET A 1 15.44 -54.60 1.29
CA MET A 1 14.62 -53.40 1.57
C MET A 1 15.36 -52.20 1.01
N ALA A 2 14.99 -51.78 -0.19
CA ALA A 2 15.58 -50.63 -0.85
C ALA A 2 14.87 -49.37 -0.34
N HIS A 3 15.60 -48.50 0.36
CA HIS A 3 15.13 -47.16 0.66
C HIS A 3 15.21 -46.34 -0.63
N THR A 4 14.06 -46.15 -1.26
CA THR A 4 13.90 -45.18 -2.34
C THR A 4 14.07 -43.79 -1.73
N PHE A 5 15.19 -43.14 -1.99
CA PHE A 5 15.36 -41.70 -1.76
C PHE A 5 14.35 -40.98 -2.65
N TYR A 6 13.24 -40.51 -2.07
CA TYR A 6 12.44 -39.46 -2.69
C TYR A 6 13.27 -38.18 -2.64
N GLY A 7 14.08 -37.94 -3.67
CA GLY A 7 14.55 -36.59 -3.94
C GLY A 7 13.32 -35.72 -4.12
N SER A 8 13.18 -34.66 -3.32
CA SER A 8 12.13 -33.67 -3.52
C SER A 8 12.31 -33.10 -4.93
N HIS A 9 11.48 -33.53 -5.87
CA HIS A 9 11.48 -32.94 -7.21
C HIS A 9 11.09 -31.48 -7.05
N VAL A 10 12.05 -30.59 -7.32
CA VAL A 10 11.81 -29.15 -7.30
C VAL A 10 10.99 -28.82 -8.54
N THR A 11 9.82 -28.23 -8.35
CA THR A 11 8.90 -27.87 -9.44
C THR A 11 9.34 -26.55 -10.05
N ARG A 12 9.31 -26.45 -11.39
CA ARG A 12 9.57 -25.19 -12.08
C ARG A 12 8.26 -24.45 -12.26
N TRP A 13 8.18 -23.20 -11.83
CA TRP A 13 7.00 -22.35 -11.92
C TRP A 13 7.23 -21.19 -12.87
N ARG A 14 6.18 -20.81 -13.59
CA ARG A 14 6.08 -19.57 -14.34
C ARG A 14 5.08 -18.66 -13.64
N VAL A 15 5.46 -17.42 -13.38
CA VAL A 15 4.62 -16.39 -12.78
C VAL A 15 4.53 -15.21 -13.73
N ASP A 16 3.32 -14.83 -14.11
CA ASP A 16 3.05 -13.77 -15.07
C ASP A 16 2.52 -12.52 -14.36
N HIS A 17 3.00 -11.35 -14.78
CA HIS A 17 2.54 -10.06 -14.26
C HIS A 17 2.26 -9.05 -15.38
N GLU A 18 1.40 -8.10 -15.07
CA GLU A 18 1.30 -6.83 -15.77
C GLU A 18 2.13 -5.79 -15.02
N ILE A 19 2.88 -4.98 -15.76
CA ILE A 19 3.73 -3.93 -15.23
C ILE A 19 3.22 -2.60 -15.76
N LYS A 20 2.98 -1.67 -14.84
CA LYS A 20 2.77 -0.25 -15.19
C LYS A 20 4.14 0.38 -15.42
N SER A 21 4.32 1.01 -16.57
CA SER A 21 5.63 1.51 -16.99
C SER A 21 5.53 2.75 -17.84
N ASP A 22 6.47 3.69 -17.69
CA ASP A 22 6.61 4.84 -18.59
C ASP A 22 7.24 4.46 -19.94
N MET A 23 7.97 3.35 -19.97
CA MET A 23 8.65 2.84 -21.15
C MET A 23 8.22 1.42 -21.48
N VAL A 24 8.10 1.13 -22.78
CA VAL A 24 7.92 -0.22 -23.32
C VAL A 24 9.10 -0.59 -24.21
N LEU A 25 9.15 -1.82 -24.72
CA LEU A 25 10.22 -2.25 -25.62
C LEU A 25 10.20 -1.46 -26.93
N VAL A 26 11.37 -1.27 -27.55
CA VAL A 26 11.50 -0.66 -28.88
C VAL A 26 10.71 -1.47 -29.93
N GLN A 27 10.21 -0.83 -30.98
CA GLN A 27 9.20 -1.39 -31.89
C GLN A 27 9.59 -2.76 -32.51
N ASP A 28 10.88 -3.01 -32.74
CA ASP A 28 11.35 -4.25 -33.36
C ASP A 28 11.77 -5.32 -32.34
N GLN A 29 11.70 -5.01 -31.04
CA GLN A 29 12.09 -5.91 -29.97
C GLN A 29 10.87 -6.64 -29.41
N ASN A 30 10.70 -7.90 -29.82
CA ASN A 30 9.61 -8.75 -29.35
C ASN A 30 9.72 -9.08 -27.86
N GLN A 31 10.95 -9.22 -27.35
CA GLN A 31 11.21 -9.65 -25.98
C GLN A 31 12.60 -9.19 -25.49
N VAL A 32 12.68 -8.95 -24.18
CA VAL A 32 13.94 -8.86 -23.42
C VAL A 32 13.98 -10.02 -22.44
N VAL A 33 15.15 -10.65 -22.29
CA VAL A 33 15.37 -11.71 -21.31
C VAL A 33 16.49 -11.30 -20.36
N PHE A 34 16.20 -11.34 -19.07
CA PHE A 34 17.16 -11.24 -18.00
C PHE A 34 17.33 -12.62 -17.35
N VAL A 35 18.56 -13.08 -17.22
CA VAL A 35 18.89 -14.32 -16.52
C VAL A 35 19.69 -13.92 -15.28
N ALA A 36 19.21 -14.30 -14.10
CA ALA A 36 19.90 -13.99 -12.85
C ALA A 36 21.32 -14.59 -12.88
N PRO A 37 22.36 -13.89 -12.36
CA PRO A 37 23.74 -14.38 -12.41
C PRO A 37 23.95 -15.75 -11.75
N ASN A 38 23.18 -16.04 -10.72
CA ASN A 38 23.17 -17.33 -10.01
C ASN A 38 22.24 -18.38 -10.66
N LYS A 39 21.57 -18.03 -11.77
CA LYS A 39 20.57 -18.84 -12.47
C LYS A 39 19.36 -19.23 -11.61
N SER A 40 19.04 -18.48 -10.54
CA SER A 40 17.89 -18.81 -9.70
C SER A 40 16.54 -18.50 -10.35
N HIS A 41 16.52 -17.55 -11.30
CA HIS A 41 15.33 -17.18 -12.04
C HIS A 41 15.67 -16.52 -13.38
N GLU A 42 14.67 -16.47 -14.24
CA GLU A 42 14.70 -15.80 -15.55
C GLU A 42 13.50 -14.87 -15.66
N ILE A 43 13.70 -13.62 -16.09
CA ILE A 43 12.65 -12.63 -16.30
C ILE A 43 12.56 -12.31 -17.78
N TYR A 44 11.37 -12.47 -18.33
CA TYR A 44 11.07 -12.23 -19.72
C TYR A 44 10.11 -11.05 -19.83
N LEU A 45 10.51 -9.95 -20.46
CA LEU A 45 9.64 -8.79 -20.70
C LEU A 45 9.13 -8.79 -22.13
N LYS A 46 7.84 -8.50 -22.32
CA LYS A 46 7.21 -8.28 -23.64
C LYS A 46 6.32 -7.03 -23.59
N THR A 47 6.24 -6.30 -24.69
CA THR A 47 5.23 -5.24 -24.86
C THR A 47 3.89 -5.86 -25.24
N ARG A 48 2.81 -5.48 -24.56
CA ARG A 48 1.42 -5.89 -24.86
C ARG A 48 0.56 -4.66 -25.09
N ARG A 49 -0.56 -4.85 -25.79
CA ARG A 49 -1.62 -3.86 -25.98
C ARG A 49 -2.80 -4.21 -25.07
N GLY A 50 -3.45 -3.21 -24.49
CA GLY A 50 -4.67 -3.41 -23.71
C GLY A 50 -5.85 -3.93 -24.54
N SER A 51 -6.89 -4.44 -23.87
CA SER A 51 -8.00 -5.18 -24.49
C SER A 51 -9.39 -4.51 -24.44
N GLY A 52 -9.49 -3.23 -24.09
CA GLY A 52 -10.73 -2.43 -24.05
C GLY A 52 -11.00 -1.52 -25.28
N GLN A 53 -12.15 -0.84 -25.24
CA GLN A 53 -12.67 0.04 -26.31
C GLN A 53 -11.78 1.27 -26.60
N HIS A 54 -10.98 1.69 -25.62
CA HIS A 54 -9.92 2.71 -25.72
C HIS A 54 -8.50 2.11 -25.66
N ALA A 55 -8.37 0.79 -25.68
CA ALA A 55 -7.11 0.12 -25.34
C ALA A 55 -6.19 -0.16 -26.53
N ALA A 56 -6.60 0.24 -27.74
CA ALA A 56 -5.73 0.26 -28.90
C ALA A 56 -4.47 1.14 -28.67
N ASP A 57 -4.55 2.09 -27.73
CA ASP A 57 -3.51 3.07 -27.44
C ASP A 57 -2.76 2.82 -26.11
N GLU A 58 -3.19 1.87 -25.28
CA GLU A 58 -2.52 1.54 -24.02
C GLU A 58 -1.52 0.40 -24.22
N LEU A 59 -0.25 0.77 -24.37
CA LEU A 59 0.87 -0.17 -24.32
C LEU A 59 1.30 -0.39 -22.86
N PHE A 60 1.56 -1.64 -22.49
CA PHE A 60 2.09 -2.00 -21.19
C PHE A 60 3.16 -3.09 -21.29
N LEU A 61 4.01 -3.20 -20.27
CA LEU A 61 4.96 -4.30 -20.14
C LEU A 61 4.29 -5.48 -19.46
N SER A 62 4.48 -6.67 -20.02
CA SER A 62 4.15 -7.94 -19.38
C SER A 62 5.43 -8.67 -19.05
N SER A 63 5.52 -9.23 -17.83
CA SER A 63 6.62 -10.09 -17.43
C SER A 63 6.17 -11.54 -17.31
N HIS A 64 7.09 -12.44 -17.66
CA HIS A 64 7.04 -13.85 -17.31
C HIS A 64 8.29 -14.16 -16.50
N LEU A 65 8.13 -14.57 -15.25
CA LEU A 65 9.23 -14.96 -14.38
C LEU A 65 9.21 -16.47 -14.21
N ILE A 66 10.33 -17.13 -14.50
CA ILE A 66 10.48 -18.58 -14.34
C ILE A 66 11.45 -18.85 -13.19
N LEU A 67 10.99 -19.62 -12.19
CA LEU A 67 11.77 -19.96 -10.99
C LEU A 67 11.44 -21.36 -10.48
N GLU A 68 12.22 -21.83 -9.51
CA GLU A 68 12.08 -23.14 -8.89
C GLU A 68 11.48 -23.05 -7.47
N ASP A 69 10.46 -23.86 -7.18
CA ASP A 69 9.77 -23.89 -5.89
C ASP A 69 9.01 -25.20 -5.66
N ASN A 70 8.71 -25.51 -4.40
CA ASN A 70 7.86 -26.64 -4.03
C ASN A 70 6.38 -26.26 -3.90
N ASP A 71 6.06 -24.97 -3.72
CA ASP A 71 4.69 -24.48 -3.57
C ASP A 71 4.40 -23.32 -4.53
N PRO A 72 3.28 -23.34 -5.28
CA PRO A 72 2.97 -22.28 -6.23
C PRO A 72 2.77 -20.90 -5.58
N ARG A 73 2.29 -20.83 -4.33
CA ARG A 73 2.07 -19.54 -3.65
C ARG A 73 3.39 -18.97 -3.15
N ALA A 74 4.28 -19.82 -2.63
CA ALA A 74 5.65 -19.45 -2.32
C ALA A 74 6.41 -18.98 -3.57
N ALA A 75 6.21 -19.65 -4.71
CA ALA A 75 6.80 -19.27 -6.00
C ALA A 75 6.30 -17.89 -6.43
N ALA A 76 4.99 -17.66 -6.31
CA ALA A 76 4.37 -16.40 -6.62
C ALA A 76 4.91 -15.25 -5.77
N ALA A 77 5.04 -15.45 -4.45
CA ALA A 77 5.59 -14.46 -3.54
C ALA A 77 7.07 -14.14 -3.85
N ARG A 78 7.89 -15.17 -4.11
CA ARG A 78 9.29 -14.98 -4.51
C ARG A 78 9.43 -14.29 -5.86
N ALA A 79 8.54 -14.60 -6.80
CA ALA A 79 8.52 -13.96 -8.10
C ALA A 79 8.20 -12.46 -7.99
N ASP A 80 7.29 -12.07 -7.10
CA ASP A 80 7.03 -10.65 -6.81
C ASP A 80 8.29 -9.98 -6.26
N ASP A 81 8.93 -10.57 -5.24
CA ASP A 81 10.16 -10.02 -4.62
C ASP A 81 11.29 -9.85 -5.67
N TYR A 82 11.51 -10.84 -6.54
CA TYR A 82 12.53 -10.78 -7.59
C TYR A 82 12.18 -9.76 -8.68
N LEU A 83 10.92 -9.69 -9.09
CA LEU A 83 10.49 -8.76 -10.11
C LEU A 83 10.56 -7.32 -9.60
N ASP A 84 10.13 -7.04 -8.37
CA ASP A 84 10.26 -5.71 -7.77
C ASP A 84 11.73 -5.27 -7.72
N GLN A 85 12.64 -6.11 -7.23
CA GLN A 85 14.08 -5.80 -7.21
C GLN A 85 14.63 -5.51 -8.63
N PHE A 86 14.20 -6.29 -9.62
CA PHE A 86 14.58 -6.08 -11.00
C PHE A 86 14.04 -4.76 -11.55
N LEU A 87 12.77 -4.43 -11.31
CA LEU A 87 12.14 -3.19 -11.77
C LEU A 87 12.71 -1.96 -11.07
N GLU A 88 13.03 -2.03 -9.79
CA GLU A 88 13.74 -0.98 -9.06
C GLU A 88 15.12 -0.71 -9.69
N THR A 89 15.89 -1.77 -9.94
CA THR A 89 17.20 -1.65 -10.60
C THR A 89 17.05 -1.05 -12.01
N LEU A 90 16.03 -1.50 -12.76
CA LEU A 90 15.74 -0.97 -14.08
C LEU A 90 15.37 0.52 -14.02
N SER A 91 14.57 0.94 -13.04
CA SER A 91 14.18 2.33 -12.81
C SER A 91 15.38 3.24 -12.55
N VAL A 92 16.39 2.76 -11.80
CA VAL A 92 17.63 3.50 -11.56
C VAL A 92 18.41 3.70 -12.86
N ILE A 93 18.47 2.67 -13.71
CA ILE A 93 19.25 2.70 -14.95
C ILE A 93 18.57 3.58 -16.01
N SER A 94 17.25 3.50 -16.16
CA SER A 94 16.52 4.23 -17.20
C SER A 94 15.94 5.56 -16.74
N SER A 95 15.94 5.84 -15.43
CA SER A 95 15.23 7.00 -14.84
C SER A 95 13.74 7.04 -15.18
N ALA A 96 13.12 5.88 -15.41
CA ALA A 96 11.71 5.75 -15.76
C ALA A 96 10.93 5.00 -14.68
N PHE A 97 9.63 5.27 -14.57
CA PHE A 97 8.76 4.57 -13.62
C PHE A 97 8.43 3.15 -14.10
N TYR A 98 8.57 2.17 -13.21
CA TYR A 98 8.06 0.81 -13.38
C TYR A 98 7.49 0.31 -12.06
N ARG A 99 6.37 -0.42 -12.12
CA ARG A 99 5.77 -1.07 -10.95
C ARG A 99 4.94 -2.27 -11.37
N ILE A 100 4.98 -3.34 -10.57
CA ILE A 100 4.02 -4.45 -10.72
C ILE A 100 2.60 -3.88 -10.56
N LYS A 101 1.80 -3.95 -11.63
CA LYS A 101 0.40 -3.55 -11.60
C LYS A 101 -0.44 -4.66 -10.96
N ARG A 102 -0.22 -5.89 -11.40
CA ARG A 102 -0.87 -7.09 -10.84
C ARG A 102 -0.17 -8.37 -11.27
N ARG A 103 -0.38 -9.43 -10.49
CA ARG A 103 -0.15 -10.80 -10.92
C ARG A 103 -1.32 -11.28 -11.77
N VAL A 104 -1.01 -12.00 -12.84
CA VAL A 104 -1.99 -12.54 -13.80
C VAL A 104 -2.15 -14.04 -13.61
N MET A 105 -1.04 -14.77 -13.45
CA MET A 105 -1.06 -16.23 -13.46
C MET A 105 0.16 -16.82 -12.76
N VAL A 106 -0.01 -18.01 -12.17
CA VAL A 106 1.07 -18.91 -11.77
C VAL A 106 0.81 -20.27 -12.43
N ALA A 107 1.78 -20.83 -13.14
CA ALA A 107 1.64 -22.09 -13.87
C ALA A 107 2.82 -23.02 -13.63
N ASP A 108 2.55 -24.32 -13.52
CA ASP A 108 3.60 -25.34 -13.47
C ASP A 108 4.29 -25.39 -14.85
N TRP A 109 5.56 -24.97 -14.84
CA TRP A 109 6.45 -24.86 -15.99
C TRP A 109 7.46 -26.01 -16.06
N THR A 110 7.22 -27.10 -15.33
CA THR A 110 8.10 -28.28 -15.37
C THR A 110 8.08 -28.91 -16.77
N PRO A 111 9.25 -29.22 -17.36
CA PRO A 111 9.33 -29.95 -18.63
C PRO A 111 8.69 -31.35 -18.53
N GLY A 112 8.02 -31.78 -19.60
CA GLY A 112 7.43 -33.12 -19.72
C GLY A 112 5.97 -33.23 -19.29
N LEU A 113 5.40 -32.19 -18.67
CA LEU A 113 4.01 -32.20 -18.20
C LEU A 113 3.02 -31.99 -19.34
N THR A 114 2.07 -32.93 -19.47
CA THR A 114 0.92 -32.83 -20.38
C THR A 114 -0.25 -32.07 -19.77
N ARG A 115 -0.41 -32.15 -18.44
CA ARG A 115 -1.34 -31.36 -17.65
C ARG A 115 -0.56 -30.50 -16.67
N ARG A 116 -0.89 -29.21 -16.61
CA ARG A 116 -0.20 -28.24 -15.76
C ARG A 116 -1.18 -27.62 -14.78
N ARG A 117 -0.76 -27.55 -13.52
CA ARG A 117 -1.47 -26.81 -12.48
C ARG A 117 -1.31 -25.33 -12.75
N VAL A 118 -2.41 -24.60 -12.75
CA VAL A 118 -2.42 -23.16 -12.99
C VAL A 118 -3.33 -22.47 -11.98
N ILE A 119 -2.88 -21.33 -11.47
CA ILE A 119 -3.65 -20.39 -10.68
C ILE A 119 -3.78 -19.13 -11.53
N ILE A 120 -5.01 -18.79 -11.94
CA ILE A 120 -5.28 -17.57 -12.68
C ILE A 120 -5.84 -16.54 -11.71
N TYR A 121 -5.19 -15.38 -11.66
CA TYR A 121 -5.60 -14.26 -10.84
C TYR A 121 -6.55 -13.38 -11.66
N LYS A 122 -7.78 -13.26 -11.20
CA LYS A 122 -8.74 -12.31 -11.74
C LYS A 122 -8.77 -11.06 -10.88
N GLU A 123 -8.97 -9.93 -11.54
CA GLU A 123 -9.32 -8.70 -10.87
C GLU A 123 -10.64 -8.94 -10.13
N PHE A 124 -10.62 -8.84 -8.81
CA PHE A 124 -11.84 -8.60 -8.05
C PHE A 124 -12.46 -7.29 -8.58
N PRO A 125 -13.80 -7.12 -8.59
CA PRO A 125 -14.42 -5.87 -9.07
C PRO A 125 -13.65 -4.67 -8.54
N ASN A 126 -13.19 -3.85 -9.49
CA ASN A 126 -12.12 -2.87 -9.32
C ASN A 126 -12.36 -2.06 -8.02
N PRO A 127 -11.44 -2.10 -7.03
CA PRO A 127 -11.59 -1.30 -5.80
C PRO A 127 -11.59 0.21 -6.09
N HIS A 128 -11.21 0.63 -7.31
CA HIS A 128 -11.29 1.98 -7.84
C HIS A 128 -12.57 2.27 -8.64
N VAL A 129 -13.61 1.41 -8.58
CA VAL A 129 -14.93 1.81 -9.07
C VAL A 129 -15.38 3.02 -8.23
N PRO A 130 -15.71 4.16 -8.86
CA PRO A 130 -16.20 5.32 -8.14
C PRO A 130 -17.41 4.94 -7.27
N LEU A 131 -17.35 5.28 -5.99
CA LEU A 131 -18.47 5.08 -5.09
C LEU A 131 -19.49 6.21 -5.26
N PHE A 132 -20.77 5.87 -5.22
CA PHE A 132 -21.84 6.86 -5.12
C PHE A 132 -21.85 7.43 -3.70
N GLY A 133 -21.21 8.58 -3.49
CA GLY A 133 -21.14 9.21 -2.17
C GLY A 133 -20.87 10.72 -2.16
N LEU A 134 -20.65 11.34 -3.33
CA LEU A 134 -20.44 12.78 -3.44
C LEU A 134 -21.79 13.51 -3.41
N SER A 135 -22.19 14.01 -2.24
CA SER A 135 -23.41 14.82 -2.05
C SER A 135 -23.13 16.32 -2.25
N GLN A 136 -24.20 17.10 -2.44
CA GLN A 136 -24.09 18.56 -2.47
C GLN A 136 -23.58 19.11 -1.13
N ASP A 137 -23.95 18.49 0.00
CA ASP A 137 -23.52 18.92 1.33
C ASP A 137 -21.99 18.81 1.53
N LEU A 138 -21.35 17.81 0.92
CA LEU A 138 -19.87 17.70 0.88
C LEU A 138 -19.26 18.85 0.06
N ILE A 139 -19.86 19.18 -1.09
CA ILE A 139 -19.41 20.31 -1.94
C ILE A 139 -19.58 21.64 -1.20
N ASP A 140 -20.69 21.83 -0.51
CA ASP A 140 -20.95 23.02 0.29
C ASP A 140 -19.94 23.15 1.44
N SER A 141 -19.47 22.04 2.00
CA SER A 141 -18.41 22.02 3.01
C SER A 141 -17.05 22.45 2.45
N VAL A 142 -16.73 22.09 1.20
CA VAL A 142 -15.55 22.61 0.49
C VAL A 142 -15.67 24.11 0.26
N ALA A 143 -16.83 24.60 -0.17
CA ALA A 143 -17.08 26.03 -0.37
C ALA A 143 -16.91 26.81 0.94
N LYS A 144 -17.47 26.31 2.05
CA LYS A 144 -17.32 26.88 3.40
C LYS A 144 -15.87 26.90 3.86
N LEU A 145 -15.09 25.85 3.60
CA LEU A 145 -13.66 25.84 3.92
C LEU A 145 -12.85 26.81 3.04
N SER A 146 -13.25 27.01 1.80
CA SER A 146 -12.53 27.87 0.85
C SER A 146 -12.65 29.37 1.18
N VAL A 147 -13.73 29.78 1.87
CA VAL A 147 -13.90 31.17 2.32
C VAL A 147 -13.19 31.47 3.64
N ASN A 148 -12.81 30.44 4.41
CA ASN A 148 -12.07 30.60 5.66
C ASN A 148 -10.56 30.44 5.39
N PRO A 149 -9.70 31.39 5.80
CA PRO A 149 -8.26 31.29 5.56
C PRO A 149 -7.66 30.15 6.38
N ILE A 150 -7.38 29.01 5.73
CA ILE A 150 -6.67 27.89 6.34
C ILE A 150 -5.17 28.23 6.42
N PRO A 151 -4.53 28.15 7.61
CA PRO A 151 -3.10 28.40 7.76
C PRO A 151 -2.25 27.54 6.83
N LEU A 152 -1.10 28.05 6.39
CA LEU A 152 -0.21 27.34 5.44
C LEU A 152 0.15 25.94 5.94
N ASP A 153 0.54 25.81 7.21
CA ASP A 153 0.94 24.53 7.80
C ASP A 153 -0.22 23.51 7.76
N VAL A 154 -1.43 23.95 8.06
CA VAL A 154 -2.63 23.09 8.00
C VAL A 154 -2.92 22.66 6.55
N ARG A 155 -2.72 23.54 5.56
CA ARG A 155 -2.83 23.16 4.14
C ARG A 155 -1.75 22.17 3.72
N LEU A 156 -0.52 22.30 4.23
CA LEU A 156 0.55 21.32 3.97
C LEU A 156 0.21 19.96 4.58
N ALA A 157 -0.34 19.93 5.81
CA ALA A 157 -0.84 18.72 6.42
C ALA A 157 -1.98 18.09 5.60
N MET A 158 -2.92 18.89 5.08
CA MET A 158 -3.99 18.44 4.19
C MET A 158 -3.45 17.80 2.91
N ALA A 159 -2.44 18.41 2.29
CA ALA A 159 -1.82 17.88 1.08
C ALA A 159 -1.16 16.51 1.34
N ARG A 160 -0.43 16.37 2.46
CA ARG A 160 0.16 15.09 2.88
C ARG A 160 -0.91 14.05 3.20
N TRP A 161 -1.94 14.42 3.93
CA TRP A 161 -3.10 13.56 4.20
C TRP A 161 -3.72 13.03 2.91
N SER A 162 -3.99 13.93 1.95
CA SER A 162 -4.56 13.54 0.64
C SER A 162 -3.63 12.62 -0.15
N GLN A 163 -2.31 12.82 -0.09
CA GLN A 163 -1.34 11.91 -0.69
C GLN A 163 -1.37 10.53 -0.02
N GLY A 164 -1.54 10.47 1.30
CA GLY A 164 -1.72 9.21 2.03
C GLY A 164 -3.00 8.48 1.64
N VAL A 165 -4.11 9.18 1.46
CA VAL A 165 -5.36 8.57 0.95
C VAL A 165 -5.17 8.03 -0.47
N ALA A 166 -4.46 8.76 -1.33
CA ALA A 166 -4.20 8.37 -2.73
C ALA A 166 -3.05 7.36 -2.89
N ALA A 167 -2.25 7.12 -1.84
CA ALA A 167 -1.10 6.24 -1.91
C ALA A 167 -1.54 4.79 -2.07
N THR A 168 -0.81 4.07 -2.90
CA THR A 168 -1.16 2.73 -3.38
C THR A 168 -0.56 1.60 -2.54
N SER A 169 0.36 1.92 -1.63
CA SER A 169 1.00 0.95 -0.73
C SER A 169 0.89 1.40 0.71
N SER A 170 0.63 0.48 1.63
CA SER A 170 0.46 0.80 3.06
C SER A 170 1.70 1.47 3.70
N PRO A 171 2.97 1.22 3.27
CA PRO A 171 4.12 2.00 3.75
C PRO A 171 4.12 3.46 3.30
N GLU A 172 3.76 3.74 2.05
CA GLU A 172 3.62 5.12 1.57
C GLU A 172 2.48 5.85 2.31
N GLN A 173 1.33 5.17 2.49
CA GLN A 173 0.22 5.71 3.28
C GLN A 173 0.66 6.10 4.68
N PHE A 174 1.33 5.16 5.38
CA PHE A 174 1.89 5.38 6.70
C PHE A 174 2.80 6.62 6.74
N GLN A 175 3.75 6.75 5.81
CA GLN A 175 4.67 7.89 5.76
C GLN A 175 3.92 9.22 5.55
N TYR A 176 2.99 9.27 4.61
CA TYR A 176 2.23 10.49 4.34
C TYR A 176 1.33 10.89 5.51
N PHE A 177 0.67 9.93 6.18
CA PHE A 177 -0.08 10.19 7.40
C PHE A 177 0.83 10.65 8.54
N TRP A 178 2.01 10.05 8.69
CA TRP A 178 3.01 10.49 9.68
C TRP A 178 3.43 11.94 9.43
N TYR A 179 3.77 12.31 8.19
CA TYR A 179 4.14 13.69 7.86
C TYR A 179 3.02 14.69 8.12
N ALA A 180 1.78 14.32 7.79
CA ALA A 180 0.63 15.15 8.11
C ALA A 180 0.50 15.37 9.63
N LEU A 181 0.69 14.32 10.42
CA LEU A 181 0.65 14.39 11.88
C LEU A 181 1.80 15.25 12.46
N GLU A 182 3.03 15.13 11.91
CA GLU A 182 4.18 15.98 12.31
C GLU A 182 3.90 17.46 12.08
N ILE A 183 3.35 17.81 10.92
CA ILE A 183 2.99 19.20 10.59
C ILE A 183 1.90 19.72 11.53
N LEU A 184 0.86 18.90 11.79
CA LEU A 184 -0.21 19.27 12.73
C LEU A 184 0.30 19.42 14.16
N ALA A 185 1.23 18.56 14.60
CA ALA A 185 1.84 18.66 15.92
C ALA A 185 2.69 19.92 16.09
N GLU A 186 3.39 20.35 15.03
CA GLU A 186 4.11 21.63 15.03
C GLU A 186 3.14 22.81 15.07
N HIS A 187 2.08 22.77 14.26
CA HIS A 187 1.05 23.81 14.21
C HIS A 187 0.31 23.99 15.55
N LEU A 188 -0.06 22.88 16.17
CA LEU A 188 -0.78 22.84 17.45
C LEU A 188 0.16 22.84 18.66
N LYS A 189 1.47 23.07 18.45
CA LYS A 189 2.47 23.00 19.51
C LYS A 189 2.11 23.98 20.63
N PRO A 190 1.93 23.50 21.87
CA PRO A 190 1.55 24.37 22.97
C PRO A 190 2.71 25.31 23.31
N THR A 191 2.36 26.52 23.75
CA THR A 191 3.35 27.54 24.17
C THR A 191 3.93 27.27 25.55
N ILE A 192 3.36 26.33 26.31
CA ILE A 192 3.84 25.92 27.62
C ILE A 192 5.28 25.41 27.52
N ARG A 193 6.14 25.88 28.42
CA ARG A 193 7.53 25.41 28.46
C ARG A 193 7.62 24.10 29.21
N VAL A 194 8.43 23.19 28.70
CA VAL A 194 8.68 21.87 29.30
C VAL A 194 10.12 21.78 29.82
N PRO A 195 10.37 20.99 30.88
CA PRO A 195 11.71 20.70 31.37
C PRO A 195 12.61 20.04 30.33
N SER A 196 13.87 20.47 30.27
CA SER A 196 14.91 19.74 29.53
C SER A 196 15.20 18.42 30.24
N LYS A 197 15.19 17.30 29.50
CA LYS A 197 15.43 15.96 30.05
C LYS A 197 16.88 15.50 29.82
N CYS A 198 17.43 14.75 30.76
CA CYS A 198 18.73 14.11 30.66
C CYS A 198 18.69 13.00 29.60
N PRO A 199 19.66 12.93 28.67
CA PRO A 199 19.68 11.89 27.64
C PRO A 199 19.93 10.48 28.20
N HIS A 200 20.49 10.36 29.41
CA HIS A 200 20.80 9.06 30.02
C HIS A 200 19.68 8.55 30.94
N CYS A 201 19.18 9.38 31.85
CA CYS A 201 18.20 8.96 32.85
C CYS A 201 16.78 9.46 32.59
N THR A 202 16.57 10.32 31.57
CA THR A 202 15.29 10.98 31.23
C THR A 202 14.69 11.87 32.31
N GLY A 203 15.38 12.05 33.45
CA GLY A 203 15.02 13.00 34.51
C GLY A 203 15.27 14.46 34.11
N ASP A 204 14.71 15.39 34.87
CA ASP A 204 14.89 16.83 34.63
C ASP A 204 16.34 17.24 34.83
N LEU A 205 16.90 17.99 33.87
CA LEU A 205 18.23 18.57 34.01
C LEU A 205 18.17 19.69 35.05
N TYR A 206 18.88 19.55 36.15
CA TYR A 206 18.97 20.59 37.18
C TYR A 206 20.33 21.28 37.12
N CYS A 207 20.33 22.61 36.99
CA CYS A 207 21.55 23.39 37.07
C CYS A 207 21.86 23.71 38.54
N GLN A 208 22.96 23.17 39.07
CA GLN A 208 23.39 23.40 40.46
C GLN A 208 23.75 24.87 40.73
N SER A 209 24.33 25.58 39.75
CA SER A 209 24.73 26.98 39.91
C SER A 209 23.55 27.96 39.88
N CYS A 210 22.54 27.67 39.05
CA CYS A 210 21.36 28.53 38.90
C CYS A 210 20.18 28.10 39.78
N GLU A 211 20.30 26.95 40.45
CA GLU A 211 19.26 26.28 41.25
C GLU A 211 17.92 26.12 40.52
N LYS A 212 17.96 25.86 39.21
CA LYS A 212 16.78 25.82 38.34
C LYS A 212 16.87 24.72 37.29
N VAL A 213 15.69 24.27 36.85
CA VAL A 213 15.51 23.39 35.69
C VAL A 213 15.34 24.26 34.44
N PRO A 214 16.18 24.12 33.40
CA PRO A 214 16.04 24.88 32.18
C PRO A 214 14.80 24.41 31.42
N LEU A 215 13.95 25.37 31.05
CA LEU A 215 12.70 25.13 30.35
C LEU A 215 12.81 25.58 28.88
N HIS A 216 12.22 24.81 27.97
CA HIS A 216 12.18 25.12 26.55
C HIS A 216 10.78 24.89 25.96
N ARG A 217 10.52 25.37 24.73
CA ARG A 217 9.31 24.97 23.99
C ARG A 217 9.43 23.49 23.59
N PRO A 218 8.34 22.71 23.62
CA PRO A 218 8.39 21.29 23.27
C PRO A 218 9.12 21.05 21.94
N TYR A 219 10.07 20.11 21.94
CA TYR A 219 10.66 19.65 20.70
C TYR A 219 9.59 18.96 19.83
N PRO A 220 9.78 18.84 18.51
CA PRO A 220 8.79 18.24 17.61
C PRO A 220 8.27 16.88 18.10
N LYS A 221 9.17 16.00 18.57
CA LYS A 221 8.82 14.69 19.13
C LYS A 221 7.95 14.77 20.39
N GLN A 222 8.20 15.74 21.26
CA GLN A 222 7.37 15.97 22.46
C GLN A 222 6.01 16.54 22.08
N ALA A 223 5.94 17.45 21.11
CA ALA A 223 4.68 17.98 20.61
C ALA A 223 3.80 16.85 20.01
N LEU A 224 4.40 15.93 19.25
CA LEU A 224 3.73 14.72 18.77
C LEU A 224 3.23 13.85 19.92
N GLN A 225 4.07 13.55 20.92
CA GLN A 225 3.64 12.76 22.09
C GLN A 225 2.45 13.39 22.81
N MET A 226 2.48 14.71 23.02
CA MET A 226 1.36 15.45 23.64
C MET A 226 0.10 15.39 22.77
N LEU A 227 0.25 15.48 21.44
CA LEU A 227 -0.85 15.37 20.50
C LEU A 227 -1.46 13.96 20.53
N VAL A 228 -0.64 12.91 20.51
CA VAL A 228 -1.09 11.52 20.65
C VAL A 228 -1.81 11.33 21.99
N GLN A 229 -1.22 11.77 23.10
CA GLN A 229 -1.83 11.68 24.43
C GLN A 229 -3.21 12.37 24.51
N LYS A 230 -3.41 13.46 23.76
CA LYS A 230 -4.68 14.18 23.74
C LYS A 230 -5.78 13.41 23.01
N HIS A 231 -5.43 12.61 22.00
CA HIS A 231 -6.38 11.98 21.08
C HIS A 231 -6.45 10.45 21.20
N VAL A 232 -5.46 9.83 21.84
CA VAL A 232 -5.39 8.41 22.14
C VAL A 232 -5.59 8.24 23.65
N GLY A 233 -6.39 7.25 24.04
CA GLY A 233 -6.76 7.00 25.44
C GLY A 233 -5.61 6.43 26.28
N GLU A 234 -5.93 5.45 27.13
CA GLU A 234 -4.98 4.92 28.12
C GLU A 234 -3.69 4.35 27.48
N ASP A 235 -3.77 3.82 26.26
CA ASP A 235 -2.65 3.20 25.54
C ASP A 235 -1.76 4.17 24.73
N HIS A 236 -1.94 5.49 24.86
CA HIS A 236 -1.22 6.50 24.06
C HIS A 236 0.31 6.35 24.06
N ALA A 237 0.90 6.00 25.21
CA ALA A 237 2.36 5.85 25.34
C ALA A 237 2.88 4.65 24.52
N ARG A 238 2.18 3.52 24.59
CA ARG A 238 2.50 2.32 23.80
C ARG A 238 2.29 2.60 22.31
N PHE A 239 1.15 3.21 21.97
CA PHE A 239 0.81 3.58 20.60
C PHE A 239 1.89 4.47 19.97
N PHE A 240 2.25 5.56 20.64
CA PHE A 240 3.29 6.47 20.16
C PHE A 240 4.62 5.75 19.95
N LYS A 241 5.04 4.91 20.92
CA LYS A 241 6.30 4.18 20.83
C LYS A 241 6.33 3.28 19.59
N ILE A 242 5.28 2.50 19.35
CA ILE A 242 5.22 1.60 18.19
C ILE A 242 5.27 2.39 16.88
N MET A 243 4.48 3.46 16.76
CA MET A 243 4.45 4.28 15.55
C MET A 243 5.79 4.97 15.27
N ASP A 244 6.42 5.56 16.30
CA ASP A 244 7.72 6.23 16.19
C ASP A 244 8.84 5.23 15.85
N GLU A 245 8.82 4.03 16.44
CA GLU A 245 9.79 2.98 16.13
C GLU A 245 9.61 2.44 14.70
N ALA A 246 8.37 2.17 14.29
CA ALA A 246 8.05 1.75 12.92
C ALA A 246 8.50 2.80 11.88
N ARG A 247 8.21 4.08 12.14
CA ARG A 247 8.67 5.19 11.30
C ARG A 247 10.18 5.27 11.22
N ASN A 248 10.88 5.15 12.35
CA ASN A 248 12.34 5.22 12.37
C ASN A 248 12.96 4.09 11.55
N ARG A 249 12.50 2.86 11.76
CA ARG A 249 12.95 1.67 11.03
C ARG A 249 12.71 1.77 9.53
N LEU A 250 11.50 2.17 9.15
CA LEU A 250 11.14 2.36 7.75
C LEU A 250 12.02 3.41 7.06
N LEU A 251 12.30 4.53 7.71
CA LEU A 251 13.18 5.57 7.16
C LEU A 251 14.65 5.17 7.06
N HIS A 252 15.06 4.16 7.83
CA HIS A 252 16.38 3.55 7.70
C HIS A 252 16.42 2.40 6.68
N GLY A 253 15.32 2.18 5.96
CA GLY A 253 15.24 1.19 4.87
C GLY A 253 15.00 -0.24 5.36
N GLU A 254 14.50 -0.42 6.59
CA GLU A 254 14.12 -1.75 7.06
C GLU A 254 12.87 -2.25 6.34
N ASP A 255 12.88 -3.54 5.96
CA ASP A 255 11.75 -4.18 5.29
C ASP A 255 10.51 -4.24 6.18
N ARG A 256 9.34 -4.02 5.58
CA ARG A 256 8.06 -4.00 6.28
C ARG A 256 7.81 -5.26 7.11
N LYS A 257 8.07 -6.46 6.55
CA LYS A 257 7.81 -7.73 7.22
C LYS A 257 8.72 -7.94 8.44
N VAL A 258 9.92 -7.33 8.42
CA VAL A 258 10.82 -7.33 9.57
C VAL A 258 10.25 -6.45 10.67
N ILE A 259 9.79 -5.24 10.33
CA ILE A 259 9.19 -4.31 11.29
C ILE A 259 7.95 -4.93 11.95
N GLU A 260 7.05 -5.52 11.17
CA GLU A 260 5.84 -6.22 11.67
C GLU A 260 6.19 -7.30 12.70
N ARG A 261 7.20 -8.12 12.37
CA ARG A 261 7.65 -9.21 13.23
C ARG A 261 8.25 -8.72 14.54
N GLU A 262 9.10 -7.69 14.48
CA GLU A 262 9.80 -7.18 15.66
C GLU A 262 8.91 -6.34 16.58
N LEU A 263 7.97 -5.60 16.00
CA LEU A 263 7.02 -4.79 16.77
C LEU A 263 5.76 -5.55 17.17
N HIS A 264 5.58 -6.77 16.66
CA HIS A 264 4.38 -7.60 16.85
C HIS A 264 3.09 -6.88 16.45
N VAL A 265 3.10 -6.30 15.25
CA VAL A 265 1.97 -5.56 14.66
C VAL A 265 1.78 -5.94 13.19
N GLU A 266 0.56 -5.78 12.70
CA GLU A 266 0.27 -5.82 11.26
C GLU A 266 0.42 -4.39 10.69
N TRP A 267 1.17 -4.24 9.60
CA TRP A 267 1.48 -2.92 9.05
C TRP A 267 0.25 -2.19 8.55
N GLU A 268 -0.70 -2.91 7.98
CA GLU A 268 -1.96 -2.35 7.52
C GLU A 268 -2.76 -1.77 8.69
N ALA A 269 -2.84 -2.47 9.82
CA ALA A 269 -3.51 -1.96 11.03
C ALA A 269 -2.80 -0.71 11.56
N LEU A 270 -1.46 -0.73 11.55
CA LEU A 270 -0.65 0.41 11.97
C LEU A 270 -0.90 1.66 11.10
N SER A 271 -0.90 1.50 9.77
CA SER A 271 -1.21 2.57 8.83
C SER A 271 -2.64 3.09 8.99
N ASP A 272 -3.61 2.20 9.19
CA ASP A 272 -5.01 2.57 9.42
C ASP A 272 -5.21 3.39 10.70
N ASP A 273 -4.59 2.96 11.80
CA ASP A 273 -4.73 3.64 13.08
C ASP A 273 -4.05 5.01 13.07
N LEU A 274 -2.89 5.12 12.43
CA LEU A 274 -2.24 6.42 12.19
C LEU A 274 -3.09 7.32 11.30
N GLY A 275 -3.72 6.75 10.28
CA GLY A 275 -4.71 7.41 9.43
C GLY A 275 -5.84 8.01 10.27
N LYS A 276 -6.53 7.17 11.05
CA LYS A 276 -7.64 7.59 11.92
C LYS A 276 -7.23 8.68 12.90
N LEU A 277 -6.07 8.54 13.55
CA LEU A 277 -5.54 9.57 14.44
C LEU A 277 -5.37 10.91 13.73
N THR A 278 -4.67 10.90 12.59
CA THR A 278 -4.38 12.12 11.83
C THR A 278 -5.66 12.79 11.34
N TRP A 279 -6.63 11.99 10.87
CA TRP A 279 -7.97 12.46 10.53
C TRP A 279 -8.67 13.17 11.69
N MET A 280 -8.67 12.55 12.89
CA MET A 280 -9.28 13.14 14.08
C MET A 280 -8.61 14.45 14.50
N VAL A 281 -7.28 14.52 14.47
CA VAL A 281 -6.54 15.76 14.75
C VAL A 281 -6.91 16.84 13.75
N TRP A 282 -6.93 16.49 12.47
CA TRP A 282 -7.24 17.40 11.39
C TRP A 282 -8.66 17.96 11.50
N LEU A 283 -9.65 17.09 11.74
CA LEU A 283 -11.04 17.48 11.93
C LEU A 283 -11.19 18.47 13.10
N ASN A 284 -10.53 18.20 14.23
CA ASN A 284 -10.55 19.10 15.38
C ASN A 284 -9.87 20.44 15.09
N THR A 285 -8.78 20.43 14.31
CA THR A 285 -8.07 21.65 13.89
C THR A 285 -8.97 22.52 12.99
N LEU A 286 -9.64 21.92 12.01
CA LEU A 286 -10.56 22.66 11.14
C LEU A 286 -11.75 23.23 11.92
N ARG A 287 -12.31 22.47 12.86
CA ARG A 287 -13.41 22.96 13.71
C ARG A 287 -13.01 24.19 14.53
N GLN A 288 -11.77 24.26 14.98
CA GLN A 288 -11.25 25.44 15.69
C GLN A 288 -11.12 26.63 14.74
N ILE A 289 -10.51 26.43 13.57
CA ILE A 289 -10.33 27.48 12.56
C ILE A 289 -11.67 28.07 12.11
N THR A 290 -12.69 27.23 11.89
CA THR A 290 -14.00 27.72 11.45
C THR A 290 -14.85 28.31 12.58
N ALA A 291 -14.61 27.91 13.84
CA ALA A 291 -15.25 28.53 15.00
C ALA A 291 -14.72 29.94 15.28
N ASP A 292 -13.42 30.18 15.04
CA ASP A 292 -12.78 31.48 15.32
C ASP A 292 -13.08 32.54 14.23
N GLY A 293 -13.54 32.13 13.04
CA GLY A 293 -13.70 33.00 11.86
C GLY A 293 -15.12 33.47 11.55
N SER A 294 -16.17 32.93 12.19
CA SER A 294 -17.57 33.23 11.84
C SER A 294 -18.49 33.25 13.07
N PRO A 295 -19.37 34.26 13.21
CA PRO A 295 -20.39 34.28 14.28
C PRO A 295 -21.45 33.19 14.10
N ASP A 296 -21.63 32.69 12.87
CA ASP A 296 -22.52 31.57 12.57
C ASP A 296 -21.76 30.26 12.63
N ARG A 297 -22.33 29.27 13.34
CA ARG A 297 -21.81 27.91 13.40
C ARG A 297 -21.75 27.31 11.99
N VAL A 298 -20.55 27.22 11.43
CA VAL A 298 -20.32 26.57 10.14
C VAL A 298 -20.42 25.06 10.32
N THR A 299 -21.52 24.47 9.82
CA THR A 299 -21.64 23.00 9.72
C THR A 299 -20.84 22.51 8.53
N LEU A 300 -19.86 21.65 8.79
CA LEU A 300 -19.06 20.95 7.80
C LEU A 300 -19.42 19.47 7.82
N GLU A 301 -19.68 18.91 6.66
CA GLU A 301 -19.82 17.48 6.44
C GLU A 301 -18.48 16.88 6.04
N PHE A 302 -18.20 15.72 6.62
CA PHE A 302 -17.03 14.94 6.27
C PHE A 302 -17.41 13.47 6.18
N LEU A 303 -16.83 12.78 5.20
CA LEU A 303 -16.88 11.33 5.16
C LEU A 303 -15.83 10.77 6.11
N GLN A 304 -16.24 9.82 6.94
CA GLN A 304 -15.32 9.02 7.74
C GLN A 304 -15.05 7.70 7.03
N THR A 305 -13.78 7.39 6.80
CA THR A 305 -13.38 6.10 6.27
C THR A 305 -13.13 5.11 7.42
N ASN A 306 -13.64 3.89 7.28
CA ASN A 306 -13.43 2.81 8.26
C ASN A 306 -12.01 2.22 8.20
N THR A 307 -11.43 2.24 7.00
CA THR A 307 -10.08 1.76 6.68
C THR A 307 -9.48 2.67 5.60
N PHE A 308 -8.25 3.11 5.79
CA PHE A 308 -7.51 3.89 4.80
C PHE A 308 -6.66 2.99 3.92
N VAL A 309 -6.28 1.81 4.41
CA VAL A 309 -5.55 0.82 3.64
C VAL A 309 -6.43 0.29 2.51
N HIS A 310 -5.93 0.44 1.30
CA HIS A 310 -6.57 -0.14 0.12
C HIS A 310 -6.44 -1.66 0.20
N TYR A 311 -7.56 -2.36 0.40
CA TYR A 311 -7.57 -3.81 0.33
C TYR A 311 -7.30 -4.27 -1.10
N HIS A 312 -6.22 -5.02 -1.28
CA HIS A 312 -5.98 -5.77 -2.51
C HIS A 312 -6.63 -7.14 -2.36
N VAL A 313 -7.83 -7.31 -2.94
CA VAL A 313 -8.48 -8.62 -3.00
C VAL A 313 -8.07 -9.31 -4.29
N GLU A 314 -7.26 -10.35 -4.18
CA GLU A 314 -6.95 -11.24 -5.30
C GLU A 314 -7.90 -12.44 -5.31
N MET A 315 -8.62 -12.64 -6.41
CA MET A 315 -9.37 -13.88 -6.62
C MET A 315 -8.57 -14.80 -7.53
N GLY A 316 -7.97 -15.85 -6.95
CA GLY A 316 -7.31 -16.92 -7.69
C GLY A 316 -8.28 -18.05 -8.03
N THR A 317 -8.38 -18.44 -9.30
CA THR A 317 -9.01 -19.71 -9.70
C THR A 317 -7.92 -20.74 -9.97
N GLU A 318 -7.96 -21.86 -9.26
CA GLU A 318 -7.06 -22.98 -9.48
C GLU A 318 -7.67 -23.96 -10.49
N GLY A 319 -6.87 -24.45 -11.43
CA GLY A 319 -7.29 -25.43 -12.43
C GLY A 319 -6.12 -26.22 -13.01
N GLU A 320 -6.45 -27.24 -13.81
CA GLU A 320 -5.49 -27.98 -14.63
C GLU A 320 -5.77 -27.71 -16.11
N PHE A 321 -4.73 -27.35 -16.87
CA PHE A 321 -4.83 -27.17 -18.32
C PHE A 321 -3.97 -28.20 -19.04
N GLY A 322 -4.53 -28.78 -20.12
CA GLY A 322 -3.76 -29.58 -21.05
C GLY A 322 -2.92 -28.69 -21.96
N ALA A 323 -1.63 -28.97 -22.09
CA ALA A 323 -0.81 -28.28 -23.09
C ALA A 323 -1.29 -28.68 -24.51
N HIS A 324 -1.49 -27.69 -25.39
CA HIS A 324 -1.93 -27.95 -26.76
C HIS A 324 -0.78 -28.35 -27.71
N HIS A 325 0.48 -28.28 -27.26
CA HIS A 325 1.65 -28.57 -28.08
C HIS A 325 2.05 -30.04 -28.10
N ALA A 326 2.69 -30.45 -29.20
CA ALA A 326 3.18 -31.81 -29.41
C ALA A 326 4.42 -32.20 -28.58
N ASP A 327 5.14 -31.23 -28.00
CA ASP A 327 6.37 -31.49 -27.22
C ASP A 327 6.23 -30.96 -25.77
N PRO A 328 5.82 -31.82 -24.82
CA PRO A 328 5.73 -31.47 -23.42
C PRO A 328 7.06 -31.02 -22.79
N ALA A 329 8.21 -31.36 -23.39
CA ALA A 329 9.52 -31.01 -22.86
C ALA A 329 9.92 -29.55 -23.12
N ASN A 330 9.29 -28.88 -24.09
CA ASN A 330 9.59 -27.50 -24.48
C ASN A 330 8.31 -26.66 -24.59
N PRO A 331 7.62 -26.35 -23.47
CA PRO A 331 6.41 -25.53 -23.52
C PRO A 331 6.72 -24.11 -24.04
N LEU A 332 5.95 -23.62 -25.01
CA LEU A 332 6.11 -22.26 -25.53
C LEU A 332 5.39 -21.25 -24.62
N ILE A 333 6.03 -20.09 -24.42
CA ILE A 333 5.51 -19.01 -23.55
C ILE A 333 4.12 -18.53 -23.99
N ASP A 334 3.82 -18.58 -25.28
CA ASP A 334 2.57 -18.04 -25.83
C ASP A 334 1.39 -19.05 -25.84
N GLU A 335 1.57 -20.27 -25.32
CA GLU A 335 0.52 -21.32 -25.27
C GLU A 335 -0.56 -21.07 -24.22
N PHE A 336 -0.23 -20.35 -23.15
CA PHE A 336 -1.16 -20.03 -22.06
C PHE A 336 -1.72 -18.62 -22.27
N GLN A 337 -2.59 -18.46 -23.27
CA GLN A 337 -3.41 -17.25 -23.36
C GLN A 337 -4.74 -17.52 -22.64
N PRO A 338 -5.04 -16.83 -21.53
CA PRO A 338 -6.23 -17.08 -20.74
C PRO A 338 -7.48 -16.51 -21.43
N ASN A 339 -7.95 -17.14 -22.50
CA ASN A 339 -9.29 -16.89 -23.05
C ASN A 339 -10.35 -17.70 -22.28
N LEU A 340 -10.26 -17.73 -20.94
CA LEU A 340 -11.26 -18.37 -20.08
C LEU A 340 -12.25 -17.33 -19.58
N GLU A 341 -13.37 -17.26 -20.28
CA GLU A 341 -14.57 -16.51 -19.90
C GLU A 341 -15.28 -17.22 -18.73
N ILE A 342 -14.68 -17.21 -17.53
CA ILE A 342 -15.36 -17.64 -16.31
C ILE A 342 -16.37 -16.55 -15.94
N LYS A 343 -17.65 -16.79 -16.22
CA LYS A 343 -18.77 -15.94 -15.80
C LYS A 343 -18.98 -16.10 -14.29
N MET A 344 -18.60 -15.08 -13.54
CA MET A 344 -18.95 -15.01 -12.12
C MET A 344 -20.43 -14.64 -12.02
N ILE A 345 -21.27 -15.59 -11.62
CA ILE A 345 -22.67 -15.32 -11.31
C ILE A 345 -22.69 -14.68 -9.92
N VAL A 346 -22.70 -13.35 -9.87
CA VAL A 346 -22.98 -12.61 -8.65
C VAL A 346 -24.48 -12.65 -8.45
N ASN A 347 -24.96 -13.50 -7.53
CA ASN A 347 -26.33 -13.41 -7.07
C ASN A 347 -26.45 -12.15 -6.22
N GLU A 348 -26.96 -11.07 -6.81
CA GLU A 348 -27.43 -9.92 -6.05
C GLU A 348 -28.54 -10.40 -5.12
N HIS A 349 -28.30 -10.37 -3.82
CA HIS A 349 -29.39 -10.43 -2.86
C HIS A 349 -30.21 -9.15 -3.05
N GLU A 350 -31.30 -9.24 -3.81
CA GLU A 350 -32.38 -8.27 -3.79
C GLU A 350 -32.74 -8.02 -2.32
N LYS A 351 -32.39 -6.83 -1.81
CA LYS A 351 -32.99 -6.31 -0.58
C LYS A 351 -34.47 -6.10 -0.89
N LYS A 352 -35.29 -7.10 -0.56
CA LYS A 352 -36.73 -6.92 -0.42
C LYS A 352 -36.94 -5.75 0.55
N GLY A 353 -37.57 -4.70 0.02
CA GLY A 353 -37.87 -3.50 0.77
C GLY A 353 -38.67 -3.80 2.03
N GLN A 354 -38.22 -3.22 3.13
CA GLN A 354 -39.09 -2.87 4.24
C GLN A 354 -38.94 -1.37 4.46
N GLN A 355 -39.90 -0.63 3.90
CA GLN A 355 -40.30 0.64 4.48
C GLN A 355 -40.84 0.35 5.87
N SER A 356 -40.20 0.85 6.92
CA SER A 356 -40.91 1.19 8.15
C SER A 356 -40.75 2.67 8.41
N LYS A 357 -41.84 3.40 8.22
CA LYS A 357 -42.03 4.74 8.79
C LYS A 357 -41.84 4.64 10.30
N ALA A 358 -41.09 5.57 10.88
CA ALA A 358 -41.24 5.94 12.27
C ALA A 358 -41.41 7.46 12.33
N THR A 359 -42.56 7.83 12.87
CA THR A 359 -42.99 9.18 13.30
C THR A 359 -42.02 9.80 14.29
#